data_AF-A0A1V2NGU7-F1
#
_entry.id   AF-A0A1V2NGU7-F1
#
_cell.length_a   1.000
_cell.length_b   1.000
_cell.length_c   1.000
_cell.angle_alpha   90.00
_cell.angle_beta   90.00
_cell.angle_gamma   90.00
#
_symmetry.space_group_name_H-M   'P 1'
#
loop_
_entity.id
_entity.type
_entity.pdbx_description
1 polymer ?
#
loop_
_entity_poly.entity_id
_entity_poly.type
_entity_poly.pdbx_seq_one_letter_code
_entity_poly.pdbx_strand_id
1 'polypeptide(L)'
;MELWTSTMHLLSLSTQTANALIRTTLHLPPDEGRRERHPEWTERRAIDVYSHWLKVAEPGKKEKYPRPFILTLADVPFSELLPRWMEVKDRFAPTRAMILGLRYAEGGYLEPRVITAVGAAESMHRALDPAPPIPDDEFKVIRSLLLDTVPVERKQWLHGLLIRNEPSLKMRLADLIERLGEVGTSVVPDPKKWIKAAVNARDTLAHVGRTSDYTLHELHAVVEVTAAVVVLNLLHELGVPEERMLTAVTDKGTLSQAARLGREYFAVDEAEPQAPEETPDSAPASELR
;
A
#
# COMPACT_ATOMS: atom_id res chain seq x y z
N MET A 1 -24.03 -13.86 10.01
CA MET A 1 -22.61 -14.25 9.86
C MET A 1 -21.79 -13.10 9.28
N GLU A 2 -22.28 -12.38 8.27
CA GLU A 2 -21.53 -11.29 7.59
C GLU A 2 -21.18 -10.08 8.47
N LEU A 3 -22.09 -9.64 9.36
CA LEU A 3 -21.85 -8.45 10.19
C LEU A 3 -20.69 -8.63 11.19
N TRP A 4 -20.53 -9.85 11.71
CA TRP A 4 -19.42 -10.22 12.61
C TRP A 4 -18.07 -10.20 11.89
N THR A 5 -17.98 -10.87 10.74
CA THR A 5 -16.74 -10.86 9.94
C THR A 5 -16.38 -9.44 9.51
N SER A 6 -17.39 -8.63 9.19
CA SER A 6 -17.23 -7.21 8.88
C SER A 6 -16.61 -6.42 10.04
N THR A 7 -17.13 -6.54 11.25
CA THR A 7 -16.56 -5.84 12.42
C THR A 7 -15.17 -6.35 12.79
N MET A 8 -14.86 -7.63 12.57
CA MET A 8 -13.51 -8.14 12.80
C MET A 8 -12.48 -7.53 11.82
N HIS A 9 -12.87 -7.31 10.55
CA HIS A 9 -12.01 -6.60 9.60
C HIS A 9 -11.79 -5.13 10.00
N LEU A 10 -12.83 -4.45 10.50
CA LEU A 10 -12.69 -3.09 11.04
C LEU A 10 -11.75 -3.04 12.25
N LEU A 11 -11.90 -3.98 13.20
CA LEU A 11 -10.99 -4.09 14.33
C LEU A 11 -9.56 -4.34 13.88
N SER A 12 -9.38 -5.19 12.87
CA SER A 12 -8.06 -5.51 12.35
C SER A 12 -7.41 -4.38 11.57
N LEU A 13 -8.21 -3.59 10.85
CA LEU A 13 -7.75 -2.32 10.30
C LEU A 13 -7.29 -1.40 11.44
N SER A 14 -8.08 -1.30 12.51
CA SER A 14 -7.75 -0.41 13.62
C SER A 14 -6.52 -0.84 14.43
N THR A 15 -6.36 -2.12 14.73
CA THR A 15 -5.20 -2.63 15.49
C THR A 15 -3.97 -2.83 14.61
N GLN A 16 -4.13 -2.81 13.28
CA GLN A 16 -3.10 -3.23 12.32
C GLN A 16 -2.61 -4.68 12.56
N THR A 17 -3.47 -5.55 13.08
CA THR A 17 -3.20 -6.96 13.37
C THR A 17 -4.37 -7.84 12.96
N ALA A 18 -4.14 -9.14 12.72
CA ALA A 18 -5.22 -10.08 12.43
C ALA A 18 -6.10 -10.30 13.67
N ASN A 19 -7.37 -9.87 13.61
CA ASN A 19 -8.40 -10.20 14.61
C ASN A 19 -9.48 -11.14 14.05
N ALA A 20 -9.29 -11.65 12.83
CA ALA A 20 -10.18 -12.62 12.19
C ALA A 20 -9.38 -13.87 11.77
N LEU A 21 -10.06 -15.02 11.72
CA LEU A 21 -9.59 -16.37 11.35
C LEU A 21 -8.10 -16.64 11.65
N ILE A 22 -7.82 -17.20 12.82
CA ILE A 22 -6.47 -17.62 13.21
C ILE A 22 -6.24 -19.02 12.64
N ARG A 23 -5.23 -19.17 11.76
CA ARG A 23 -4.70 -20.49 11.40
C ARG A 23 -3.84 -20.99 12.55
N THR A 24 -4.12 -22.18 13.06
CA THR A 24 -3.22 -22.91 13.95
C THR A 24 -2.75 -24.17 13.24
N THR A 25 -1.45 -24.33 13.08
CA THR A 25 -0.88 -25.58 12.57
C THR A 25 -0.63 -26.51 13.75
N LEU A 26 -1.33 -27.65 13.78
CA LEU A 26 -1.12 -28.70 14.75
C LEU A 26 -0.19 -29.76 14.14
N HIS A 27 0.84 -30.18 14.88
CA HIS A 27 1.67 -31.31 14.49
C HIS A 27 1.16 -32.58 15.17
N LEU A 28 0.52 -33.46 14.41
CA LEU A 28 0.14 -34.77 14.93
C LEU A 28 1.38 -35.69 15.00
N PRO A 29 1.50 -36.49 16.07
CA PRO A 29 2.55 -37.50 16.15
C PRO A 29 2.35 -38.58 15.06
N PRO A 30 3.41 -39.32 14.72
CA PRO A 30 3.33 -40.50 13.87
C PRO A 30 2.28 -41.51 14.37
N ASP A 31 1.51 -42.11 13.47
CA ASP A 31 0.55 -43.17 13.80
C ASP A 31 1.09 -44.54 13.36
N GLU A 32 1.77 -45.23 14.29
CA GLU A 32 2.44 -46.51 14.03
C GLU A 32 1.45 -47.65 13.68
N GLY A 33 0.18 -47.54 14.08
CA GLY A 33 -0.84 -48.59 13.92
C GLY A 33 -1.44 -48.73 12.52
N ARG A 34 -1.10 -47.84 11.59
CA ARG A 34 -1.64 -47.82 10.20
C ARG A 34 -0.60 -48.03 9.10
N ARG A 35 0.60 -48.47 9.49
CA ARG A 35 1.80 -48.61 8.64
C ARG A 35 1.58 -49.43 7.36
N GLU A 36 0.68 -50.40 7.39
CA GLU A 36 0.40 -51.28 6.25
C GLU A 36 -0.41 -50.63 5.12
N ARG A 37 -1.12 -49.51 5.36
CA ARG A 37 -1.99 -48.90 4.33
C ARG A 37 -1.39 -47.70 3.62
N HIS A 38 -0.55 -46.92 4.30
CA HIS A 38 0.05 -45.69 3.77
C HIS A 38 1.43 -45.42 4.40
N PRO A 39 2.55 -45.74 3.71
CA PRO A 39 3.92 -45.58 4.21
C PRO A 39 4.27 -44.15 4.64
N GLU A 40 3.64 -43.13 4.04
CA GLU A 40 3.85 -41.72 4.38
C GLU A 40 3.18 -41.28 5.70
N TRP A 41 2.44 -42.17 6.38
CA TRP A 41 1.72 -41.85 7.64
C TRP A 41 2.56 -42.11 8.90
N THR A 42 3.81 -42.55 8.73
CA THR A 42 4.81 -42.66 9.82
C THR A 42 5.56 -41.36 10.10
N GLU A 43 5.27 -40.27 9.40
CA GLU A 43 5.90 -38.96 9.64
C GLU A 43 5.00 -38.00 10.44
N ARG A 44 5.61 -36.96 11.06
CA ARG A 44 4.84 -35.90 11.73
C ARG A 44 3.98 -35.16 10.70
N ARG A 45 2.67 -35.13 10.92
CA ARG A 45 1.73 -34.46 10.01
C ARG A 45 1.43 -33.06 10.51
N ALA A 46 1.70 -32.06 9.68
CA ALA A 46 1.16 -30.72 9.89
C ALA A 46 -0.30 -30.70 9.42
N ILE A 47 -1.22 -30.41 10.33
CA ILE A 47 -2.63 -30.17 10.02
C ILE A 47 -2.92 -28.70 10.27
N ASP A 48 -3.45 -28.03 9.25
CA ASP A 48 -3.93 -26.67 9.40
C ASP A 48 -5.36 -26.68 9.91
N VAL A 49 -5.53 -26.19 11.13
CA VAL A 49 -6.84 -25.97 11.74
C VAL A 49 -7.17 -24.50 11.60
N TYR A 50 -8.21 -24.22 10.82
CA TYR A 50 -8.81 -22.91 10.71
C TYR A 50 -9.93 -22.80 11.75
N SER A 51 -9.72 -22.00 12.79
CA SER A 51 -10.68 -21.86 13.89
C SER A 51 -11.07 -20.40 14.12
N HIS A 52 -12.33 -20.22 14.51
CA HIS A 52 -12.87 -18.95 14.95
C HIS A 52 -12.82 -18.91 16.47
N TRP A 53 -11.78 -18.29 17.03
CA TRP A 53 -11.70 -18.09 18.48
C TRP A 53 -12.53 -16.87 18.86
N LEU A 54 -13.64 -17.10 19.56
CA LEU A 54 -14.40 -16.02 20.17
C LEU A 54 -13.85 -15.78 21.58
N LYS A 55 -12.99 -14.77 21.73
CA LYS A 55 -12.56 -14.34 23.07
C LYS A 55 -13.72 -13.54 23.68
N VAL A 56 -14.35 -14.09 24.70
CA VAL A 56 -15.37 -13.37 25.48
C VAL A 56 -14.66 -12.24 26.23
N ALA A 57 -15.11 -11.01 26.02
CA ALA A 57 -14.56 -9.86 26.73
C ALA A 57 -14.79 -10.01 28.25
N GLU A 58 -13.79 -9.66 29.05
CA GLU A 58 -13.89 -9.59 30.51
C GLU A 58 -14.11 -8.11 30.91
N PRO A 59 -15.36 -7.66 31.16
CA PRO A 59 -15.64 -6.26 31.45
C PRO A 59 -14.89 -5.81 32.71
N GLY A 60 -14.15 -4.70 32.62
CA GLY A 60 -13.39 -4.12 33.74
C GLY A 60 -11.91 -4.51 33.80
N LYS A 61 -11.46 -5.47 32.99
CA LYS A 61 -10.04 -5.75 32.83
C LYS A 61 -9.41 -4.67 31.93
N LYS A 62 -8.43 -3.93 32.45
CA LYS A 62 -7.60 -3.04 31.63
C LYS A 62 -6.70 -3.90 30.74
N GLU A 63 -7.09 -4.10 29.49
CA GLU A 63 -6.24 -4.73 28.50
C GLU A 63 -5.07 -3.79 28.17
N LYS A 64 -3.84 -4.30 28.24
CA LYS A 64 -2.66 -3.58 27.75
C LYS A 64 -2.42 -4.00 26.31
N TYR A 65 -2.82 -3.16 25.37
CA TYR A 65 -2.44 -3.35 23.98
C TYR A 65 -0.99 -2.89 23.79
N PRO A 66 -0.10 -3.71 23.20
CA PRO A 66 1.30 -3.34 23.00
C PRO A 66 1.47 -2.21 21.97
N ARG A 67 0.45 -1.95 21.15
CA ARG A 67 0.40 -0.84 20.18
C ARG A 67 -0.93 -0.09 20.32
N PRO A 68 -0.93 1.26 20.20
CA PRO A 68 -2.15 2.04 20.10
C PRO A 68 -2.91 1.66 18.83
N PHE A 69 -4.23 1.64 18.94
CA PHE A 69 -5.15 1.54 17.80
C PHE A 69 -4.94 2.77 16.92
N ILE A 70 -5.08 2.64 15.60
CA ILE A 70 -5.03 3.80 14.70
C ILE A 70 -6.38 4.55 14.65
N LEU A 71 -7.45 3.93 15.16
CA LEU A 71 -8.82 4.46 15.24
C LEU A 71 -9.55 3.88 16.46
N THR A 72 -10.21 4.71 17.23
CA THR A 72 -11.06 4.31 18.35
C THR A 72 -12.45 4.94 18.23
N LEU A 73 -13.40 4.48 19.05
CA LEU A 73 -14.74 5.07 19.09
C LEU A 73 -14.78 6.49 19.67
N ALA A 74 -13.65 6.97 20.22
CA ALA A 74 -13.49 8.37 20.60
C ALA A 74 -13.19 9.27 19.40
N ASP A 75 -12.62 8.70 18.32
CA ASP A 75 -12.25 9.44 17.11
C ASP A 75 -13.44 9.55 16.14
N VAL A 76 -14.22 8.47 16.01
CA VAL A 76 -15.48 8.44 15.23
C VAL A 76 -16.53 7.65 16.02
N PRO A 77 -17.70 8.24 16.34
CA PRO A 77 -18.75 7.54 17.08
C PRO A 77 -19.20 6.26 16.38
N PHE A 78 -19.51 5.21 17.14
CA PHE A 78 -19.91 3.91 16.58
C PHE A 78 -21.11 4.01 15.61
N SER A 79 -22.08 4.87 15.93
CA SER A 79 -23.27 5.11 15.12
C SER A 79 -22.97 5.70 13.74
N GLU A 80 -21.83 6.36 13.57
CA GLU A 80 -21.37 6.92 12.29
C GLU A 80 -20.35 5.99 11.62
N LEU A 81 -19.45 5.41 12.42
CA LEU A 81 -18.38 4.55 11.94
C LEU A 81 -18.90 3.28 11.30
N LEU A 82 -19.88 2.60 11.92
CA LEU A 82 -20.35 1.31 11.42
C LEU A 82 -21.05 1.43 10.05
N PRO A 83 -21.98 2.38 9.81
CA PRO A 83 -22.56 2.58 8.48
C PRO A 83 -21.50 2.92 7.42
N ARG A 84 -20.59 3.87 7.70
CA ARG A 84 -19.50 4.21 6.78
C ARG A 84 -18.60 3.01 6.49
N TRP A 85 -18.30 2.21 7.51
CA TRP A 85 -17.53 1.00 7.33
C TRP A 85 -18.20 0.02 6.38
N MET A 86 -19.52 -0.16 6.45
CA MET A 86 -20.22 -1.08 5.54
C MET A 86 -20.11 -0.62 4.08
N GLU A 87 -20.23 0.68 3.82
CA GLU A 87 -20.04 1.27 2.49
C GLU A 87 -18.59 1.10 2.00
N VAL A 88 -17.62 1.49 2.82
CA VAL A 88 -16.18 1.36 2.53
C VAL A 88 -15.80 -0.10 2.29
N LYS A 89 -16.37 -1.03 3.07
CA LYS A 89 -16.08 -2.46 2.91
C LYS A 89 -16.48 -2.97 1.53
N ASP A 90 -17.63 -2.55 1.01
CA ASP A 90 -18.13 -3.09 -0.25
C ASP A 90 -17.47 -2.38 -1.43
N ARG A 91 -17.33 -1.05 -1.35
CA ARG A 91 -16.65 -0.24 -2.37
C ARG A 91 -15.18 -0.65 -2.56
N PHE A 92 -14.46 -0.88 -1.46
CA PHE A 92 -13.02 -1.16 -1.47
C PHE A 92 -12.71 -2.63 -1.18
N ALA A 93 -13.62 -3.56 -1.48
CA ALA A 93 -13.46 -4.97 -1.16
C ALA A 93 -12.14 -5.60 -1.66
N PRO A 94 -11.68 -5.36 -2.92
CA PRO A 94 -10.40 -5.90 -3.39
C PRO A 94 -9.20 -5.27 -2.67
N THR A 95 -9.18 -3.94 -2.54
CA THR A 95 -8.15 -3.20 -1.80
C THR A 95 -8.02 -3.72 -0.37
N ARG A 96 -9.15 -3.84 0.34
CA ARG A 96 -9.19 -4.38 1.70
C ARG A 96 -8.61 -5.80 1.74
N ALA A 97 -9.05 -6.69 0.84
CA ALA A 97 -8.56 -8.07 0.83
C ALA A 97 -7.03 -8.13 0.66
N MET A 98 -6.45 -7.30 -0.20
CA MET A 98 -5.00 -7.23 -0.42
C MET A 98 -4.25 -6.68 0.79
N ILE A 99 -4.72 -5.57 1.40
CA ILE A 99 -4.09 -4.99 2.59
C ILE A 99 -4.19 -5.92 3.79
N LEU A 100 -5.37 -6.50 4.03
CA LEU A 100 -5.55 -7.45 5.11
C LEU A 100 -4.71 -8.71 4.87
N GLY A 101 -4.64 -9.19 3.62
CA GLY A 101 -3.74 -10.29 3.23
C GLY A 101 -2.28 -9.99 3.55
N LEU A 102 -1.78 -8.79 3.22
CA LEU A 102 -0.41 -8.35 3.53
C LEU A 102 -0.11 -8.33 5.04
N ARG A 103 -1.12 -8.06 5.87
CA ARG A 103 -0.99 -7.98 7.33
C ARG A 103 -1.20 -9.32 8.03
N TYR A 104 -1.95 -10.25 7.44
CA TYR A 104 -2.32 -11.51 8.10
C TYR A 104 -1.48 -12.70 7.61
N ALA A 105 -0.98 -12.65 6.37
CA ALA A 105 0.02 -13.59 5.89
C ALA A 105 1.41 -13.05 6.26
N GLU A 106 1.75 -13.10 7.55
CA GLU A 106 3.10 -12.79 8.02
C GLU A 106 4.05 -13.91 7.56
N GLY A 107 4.79 -13.65 6.48
CA GLY A 107 5.75 -14.56 5.87
C GLY A 107 5.64 -14.58 4.34
N GLY A 108 6.75 -14.89 3.67
CA GLY A 108 6.82 -14.95 2.20
C GLY A 108 7.86 -13.99 1.60
N TYR A 109 8.05 -14.11 0.30
CA TYR A 109 8.98 -13.31 -0.47
C TYR A 109 8.53 -11.83 -0.55
N LEU A 110 9.47 -10.89 -0.62
CA LEU A 110 9.14 -9.46 -0.71
C LEU A 110 8.49 -9.13 -2.06
N GLU A 111 8.82 -9.88 -3.09
CA GLU A 111 8.38 -9.67 -4.47
C GLU A 111 6.84 -9.76 -4.60
N PRO A 112 6.17 -10.84 -4.14
CA PRO A 112 4.70 -10.87 -4.03
C PRO A 112 4.12 -9.74 -3.18
N ARG A 113 4.83 -9.32 -2.12
CA ARG A 113 4.35 -8.24 -1.25
C ARG A 113 4.36 -6.90 -1.97
N VAL A 114 5.38 -6.62 -2.80
CA VAL A 114 5.44 -5.41 -3.64
C VAL A 114 4.26 -5.40 -4.61
N ILE A 115 4.04 -6.49 -5.35
CA ILE A 115 2.91 -6.61 -6.28
C ILE A 115 1.58 -6.40 -5.56
N THR A 116 1.43 -6.98 -4.37
CA THR A 116 0.20 -6.85 -3.59
C THR A 116 0.00 -5.43 -3.05
N ALA A 117 1.04 -4.76 -2.55
CA ALA A 117 0.92 -3.41 -2.01
C ALA A 117 0.61 -2.39 -3.12
N VAL A 118 1.33 -2.45 -4.23
CA VAL A 118 1.11 -1.55 -5.38
C VAL A 118 -0.25 -1.83 -6.02
N GLY A 119 -0.63 -3.10 -6.19
CA GLY A 119 -1.95 -3.47 -6.70
C GLY A 119 -3.10 -3.04 -5.78
N ALA A 120 -2.90 -3.03 -4.45
CA ALA A 120 -3.89 -2.49 -3.51
C ALA A 120 -4.08 -0.98 -3.71
N ALA A 121 -2.99 -0.24 -3.94
CA ALA A 121 -3.06 1.19 -4.24
C ALA A 121 -3.77 1.47 -5.57
N GLU A 122 -3.45 0.71 -6.64
CA GLU A 122 -4.18 0.82 -7.91
C GLU A 122 -5.67 0.51 -7.76
N SER A 123 -6.00 -0.55 -7.03
CA SER A 123 -7.39 -0.92 -6.77
C SER A 123 -8.11 0.14 -5.93
N MET A 124 -7.41 0.77 -4.98
CA MET A 124 -7.97 1.86 -4.16
C MET A 124 -8.32 3.05 -5.04
N HIS A 125 -7.37 3.49 -5.87
CA HIS A 125 -7.57 4.62 -6.77
C HIS A 125 -8.68 4.36 -7.78
N ARG A 126 -8.75 3.16 -8.36
CA ARG A 126 -9.84 2.80 -9.26
C ARG A 126 -11.21 2.81 -8.57
N ALA A 127 -11.30 2.33 -7.33
CA ALA A 127 -12.55 2.33 -6.58
C ALA A 127 -12.99 3.75 -6.13
N LEU A 128 -12.06 4.71 -6.07
CA LEU A 128 -12.38 6.12 -5.88
C LEU A 128 -13.09 6.75 -7.09
N ASP A 129 -13.03 6.09 -8.26
CA ASP A 129 -13.62 6.53 -9.54
C ASP A 129 -13.29 7.99 -9.90
N PRO A 130 -11.99 8.34 -9.98
CA PRO A 130 -11.59 9.70 -10.33
C PRO A 130 -11.86 9.97 -11.81
N ALA A 131 -12.00 11.26 -12.13
CA ALA A 131 -12.10 11.72 -13.51
C ALA A 131 -10.93 11.22 -14.36
N PRO A 132 -11.15 10.92 -15.65
CA PRO A 132 -10.07 10.49 -16.52
C PRO A 132 -9.03 11.61 -16.71
N PRO A 133 -7.76 11.27 -17.02
CA PRO A 133 -6.68 12.24 -17.24
C PRO A 133 -6.99 13.31 -18.28
N ILE A 134 -7.69 12.90 -19.34
CA ILE A 134 -8.12 13.77 -20.43
C ILE A 134 -9.65 13.75 -20.41
N PRO A 135 -10.35 14.88 -20.61
CA PRO A 135 -11.79 14.87 -20.81
C PRO A 135 -12.22 13.94 -21.96
N ASP A 136 -13.33 13.23 -21.81
CA ASP A 136 -13.74 12.19 -22.76
C ASP A 136 -14.00 12.71 -24.18
N ASP A 137 -14.51 13.93 -24.30
CA ASP A 137 -14.71 14.63 -25.56
C ASP A 137 -13.38 14.97 -26.23
N GLU A 138 -12.43 15.51 -25.48
CA GLU A 138 -11.07 15.80 -25.95
C GLU A 138 -10.33 14.51 -26.34
N PHE A 139 -10.42 13.46 -25.52
CA PHE A 139 -9.79 12.16 -25.79
C PHE A 139 -10.32 11.52 -27.07
N LYS A 140 -11.63 11.63 -27.34
CA LYS A 140 -12.24 11.16 -28.61
C LYS A 140 -11.67 11.91 -29.81
N VAL A 141 -11.51 13.23 -29.71
CA VAL A 141 -10.93 14.05 -30.79
C VAL A 141 -9.48 13.65 -31.04
N ILE A 142 -8.65 13.59 -29.99
CA ILE A 142 -7.23 13.19 -30.08
C ILE A 142 -7.12 11.78 -30.69
N ARG A 143 -7.93 10.83 -30.21
CA ARG A 143 -7.94 9.45 -30.71
C ARG A 143 -8.28 9.37 -32.19
N SER A 144 -9.26 10.13 -32.67
CA SER A 144 -9.60 10.17 -34.10
C SER A 144 -8.42 10.69 -34.92
N LEU A 145 -7.83 11.82 -34.51
CA LEU A 145 -6.70 12.43 -35.21
C LEU A 145 -5.49 11.49 -35.30
N LEU A 146 -5.18 10.78 -34.22
CA LEU A 146 -4.07 9.81 -34.20
C LEU A 146 -4.35 8.60 -35.10
N LEU A 147 -5.60 8.11 -35.17
CA LEU A 147 -5.96 6.99 -36.03
C LEU A 147 -6.02 7.37 -37.52
N ASP A 148 -6.27 8.64 -37.84
CA ASP A 148 -6.30 9.12 -39.22
C ASP A 148 -4.90 9.34 -39.81
N THR A 149 -3.91 9.66 -38.97
CA THR A 149 -2.52 9.93 -39.39
C THR A 149 -1.66 8.68 -39.56
N VAL A 150 -2.06 7.54 -38.98
CA VAL A 150 -1.25 6.31 -38.98
C VAL A 150 -1.59 5.41 -40.18
N PRO A 151 -0.57 4.75 -40.79
CA PRO A 151 -0.79 3.80 -41.88
C PRO A 151 -1.79 2.69 -41.53
N VAL A 152 -2.56 2.23 -42.52
CA VAL A 152 -3.66 1.26 -42.34
C VAL A 152 -3.18 0.00 -41.60
N GLU A 153 -1.96 -0.44 -41.87
CA GLU A 153 -1.33 -1.62 -41.29
C GLU A 153 -1.11 -1.50 -39.78
N ARG A 154 -0.99 -0.27 -39.26
CA ARG A 154 -0.74 0.03 -37.83
C ARG A 154 -1.99 0.53 -37.10
N LYS A 155 -3.08 0.85 -37.80
CA LYS A 155 -4.31 1.38 -37.19
C LYS A 155 -4.89 0.43 -36.14
N GLN A 156 -4.92 -0.88 -36.39
CA GLN A 156 -5.48 -1.84 -35.45
C GLN A 156 -4.65 -1.95 -34.16
N TRP A 157 -3.32 -1.92 -34.29
CA TRP A 157 -2.40 -1.89 -33.15
C TRP A 157 -2.58 -0.62 -32.31
N LEU A 158 -2.61 0.55 -32.96
CA LEU A 158 -2.79 1.82 -32.25
C LEU A 158 -4.17 1.92 -31.60
N HIS A 159 -5.21 1.43 -32.28
CA HIS A 159 -6.55 1.35 -31.71
C HIS A 159 -6.57 0.52 -30.42
N GLY A 160 -5.81 -0.58 -30.36
CA GLY A 160 -5.62 -1.39 -29.16
C GLY A 160 -4.96 -0.67 -28.00
N LEU A 161 -4.04 0.26 -28.28
CA LEU A 161 -3.35 1.07 -27.27
C LEU A 161 -4.20 2.23 -26.75
N LEU A 162 -5.05 2.81 -27.59
CA LEU A 162 -5.90 3.97 -27.26
C LEU A 162 -7.29 3.59 -26.73
N ILE A 163 -7.50 2.33 -26.32
CA ILE A 163 -8.80 1.86 -25.81
C ILE A 163 -9.20 2.58 -24.53
N ARG A 164 -8.23 2.93 -23.67
CA ARG A 164 -8.49 3.38 -22.31
C ARG A 164 -7.80 4.68 -21.99
N ASN A 165 -8.60 5.68 -21.61
CA ASN A 165 -8.16 6.93 -21.02
C ASN A 165 -8.02 6.74 -19.49
N GLU A 166 -7.18 5.78 -19.10
CA GLU A 166 -6.98 5.43 -17.70
C GLU A 166 -5.76 6.17 -17.12
N PRO A 167 -5.81 6.63 -15.86
CA PRO A 167 -4.64 7.15 -15.16
C PRO A 167 -3.50 6.12 -15.13
N SER A 168 -2.27 6.56 -15.40
CA SER A 168 -1.08 5.71 -15.24
C SER A 168 -0.83 5.39 -13.76
N LEU A 169 -0.11 4.31 -13.45
CA LEU A 169 0.25 3.96 -12.06
C LEU A 169 0.89 5.15 -11.32
N LYS A 170 1.78 5.89 -12.00
CA LYS A 170 2.41 7.10 -11.47
C LYS A 170 1.37 8.14 -11.03
N MET A 171 0.36 8.39 -11.85
CA MET A 171 -0.73 9.33 -11.54
C MET A 171 -1.56 8.81 -10.36
N ARG A 172 -1.94 7.52 -10.39
CA ARG A 172 -2.72 6.91 -9.31
C ARG A 172 -2.06 7.09 -7.94
N LEU A 173 -0.75 6.84 -7.86
CA LEU A 173 0.01 6.98 -6.61
C LEU A 173 0.15 8.45 -6.19
N ALA A 174 0.33 9.38 -7.14
CA ALA A 174 0.37 10.81 -6.85
C ALA A 174 -0.96 11.31 -6.26
N ASP A 175 -2.07 10.98 -6.91
CA ASP A 175 -3.42 11.39 -6.48
C ASP A 175 -3.74 10.87 -5.08
N LEU A 176 -3.34 9.63 -4.76
CA LEU A 176 -3.56 9.04 -3.43
C LEU A 176 -2.77 9.74 -2.31
N ILE A 177 -1.60 10.31 -2.61
CA ILE A 177 -0.83 11.12 -1.65
C ILE A 177 -1.41 12.52 -1.54
N GLU A 178 -1.71 13.15 -2.68
CA GLU A 178 -2.28 14.49 -2.72
C GLU A 178 -3.60 14.56 -1.94
N ARG A 179 -4.46 13.54 -2.09
CA ARG A 179 -5.71 13.40 -1.33
C ARG A 179 -5.50 13.39 0.18
N LEU A 180 -4.34 12.92 0.66
CA LEU A 180 -4.00 12.85 2.08
C LEU A 180 -3.33 14.11 2.62
N GLY A 181 -2.97 15.09 1.77
CA GLY A 181 -2.38 16.35 2.21
C GLY A 181 -1.15 16.17 3.12
N GLU A 182 -1.18 16.82 4.28
CA GLU A 182 -0.09 16.79 5.26
C GLU A 182 0.19 15.37 5.77
N VAL A 183 -0.88 14.60 6.05
CA VAL A 183 -0.77 13.18 6.44
C VAL A 183 0.00 12.38 5.39
N GLY A 184 -0.27 12.60 4.10
CA GLY A 184 0.45 11.94 3.01
C GLY A 184 1.95 12.26 3.05
N THR A 185 2.31 13.53 3.15
CA THR A 185 3.71 13.99 3.18
C THR A 185 4.48 13.55 4.43
N SER A 186 3.79 13.35 5.56
CA SER A 186 4.40 12.85 6.80
C SER A 186 4.92 11.40 6.67
N VAL A 187 4.29 10.62 5.80
CA VAL A 187 4.68 9.23 5.48
C VAL A 187 5.59 9.17 4.27
N VAL A 188 5.38 10.05 3.29
CA VAL A 188 6.14 10.11 2.05
C VAL A 188 6.70 11.52 1.85
N PRO A 189 7.88 11.83 2.41
CA PRO A 189 8.45 13.18 2.36
C PRO A 189 8.75 13.66 0.94
N ASP A 190 9.25 12.77 0.06
CA ASP A 190 9.38 13.01 -1.37
C ASP A 190 8.50 12.03 -2.17
N PRO A 191 7.27 12.45 -2.55
CA PRO A 191 6.38 11.63 -3.36
C PRO A 191 7.00 11.20 -4.68
N LYS A 192 7.86 12.01 -5.31
CA LYS A 192 8.45 11.67 -6.61
C LYS A 192 9.39 10.47 -6.49
N LYS A 193 10.23 10.44 -5.44
CA LYS A 193 11.13 9.31 -5.17
C LYS A 193 10.36 8.03 -4.86
N TRP A 194 9.39 8.10 -3.96
CA TRP A 194 8.55 6.94 -3.62
C TRP A 194 7.79 6.39 -4.83
N ILE A 195 7.14 7.27 -5.63
CA ILE A 195 6.40 6.83 -6.82
C ILE A 195 7.33 6.17 -7.82
N LYS A 196 8.51 6.75 -8.08
CA LYS A 196 9.53 6.13 -8.95
C LYS A 196 9.95 4.76 -8.42
N ALA A 197 10.19 4.64 -7.12
CA ALA A 197 10.56 3.38 -6.50
C ALA A 197 9.47 2.31 -6.63
N ALA A 198 8.21 2.67 -6.33
CA ALA A 198 7.07 1.77 -6.42
C ALA A 198 6.79 1.29 -7.85
N VAL A 199 6.82 2.20 -8.84
CA VAL A 199 6.65 1.88 -10.26
C VAL A 199 7.76 0.95 -10.73
N ASN A 200 9.02 1.32 -10.50
CA ASN A 200 10.17 0.53 -10.93
C ASN A 200 10.19 -0.84 -10.25
N ALA A 201 9.93 -0.91 -8.94
CA ALA A 201 9.90 -2.19 -8.23
C ALA A 201 8.82 -3.13 -8.81
N ARG A 202 7.63 -2.60 -9.11
CA ARG A 202 6.56 -3.38 -9.74
C ARG A 202 6.93 -3.80 -11.16
N ASP A 203 7.47 -2.91 -11.97
CA ASP A 203 7.77 -3.18 -13.39
C ASP A 203 8.94 -4.14 -13.54
N THR A 204 10.02 -3.97 -12.79
CA THR A 204 11.16 -4.90 -12.80
C THR A 204 10.72 -6.30 -12.37
N LEU A 205 9.84 -6.42 -11.37
CA LEU A 205 9.28 -7.70 -10.97
C LEU A 205 8.37 -8.32 -12.03
N ALA A 206 7.52 -7.51 -12.67
CA ALA A 206 6.62 -7.97 -13.71
C ALA A 206 7.35 -8.41 -15.00
N HIS A 207 8.52 -7.83 -15.30
CA HIS A 207 9.25 -8.06 -16.54
C HIS A 207 10.44 -9.02 -16.42
N VAL A 208 11.17 -9.02 -15.30
CA VAL A 208 12.47 -9.73 -15.16
C VAL A 208 12.40 -10.87 -14.13
N GLY A 209 11.39 -10.88 -13.25
CA GLY A 209 11.26 -11.90 -12.20
C GLY A 209 12.41 -11.90 -11.18
N ARG A 210 13.21 -10.82 -11.14
CA ARG A 210 14.32 -10.60 -10.19
C ARG A 210 14.37 -9.13 -9.80
N THR A 211 14.82 -8.85 -8.59
CA THR A 211 15.11 -7.51 -8.07
C THR A 211 16.60 -7.22 -8.24
N SER A 212 17.01 -6.74 -9.42
CA SER A 212 18.43 -6.44 -9.67
C SER A 212 18.88 -5.08 -9.14
N ASP A 213 17.96 -4.12 -9.02
CA ASP A 213 18.34 -2.70 -8.84
C ASP A 213 17.99 -2.14 -7.44
N TYR A 214 17.25 -2.89 -6.61
CA TYR A 214 16.85 -2.48 -5.27
C TYR A 214 17.35 -3.47 -4.21
N THR A 215 17.81 -2.93 -3.10
CA THR A 215 18.10 -3.70 -1.89
C THR A 215 16.81 -4.26 -1.28
N LEU A 216 16.93 -5.34 -0.50
CA LEU A 216 15.80 -5.93 0.24
C LEU A 216 15.12 -4.90 1.16
N HIS A 217 15.89 -3.98 1.75
CA HIS A 217 15.35 -2.96 2.64
C HIS A 217 14.56 -1.88 1.88
N GLU A 218 15.00 -1.48 0.69
CA GLU A 218 14.25 -0.55 -0.17
C GLU A 218 12.93 -1.15 -0.64
N LEU A 219 12.93 -2.43 -1.04
CA LEU A 219 11.69 -3.11 -1.42
C LEU A 219 10.73 -3.24 -0.24
N HIS A 220 11.26 -3.56 0.94
CA HIS A 220 10.48 -3.58 2.17
C HIS A 220 9.89 -2.18 2.48
N ALA A 221 10.68 -1.12 2.30
CA ALA A 221 10.19 0.26 2.45
C ALA A 221 9.08 0.57 1.44
N VAL A 222 9.21 0.19 0.17
CA VAL A 222 8.15 0.31 -0.86
C VAL A 222 6.88 -0.38 -0.38
N VAL A 223 6.96 -1.62 0.12
CA VAL A 223 5.80 -2.37 0.63
C VAL A 223 5.12 -1.65 1.79
N GLU A 224 5.87 -1.33 2.84
CA GLU A 224 5.28 -0.81 4.08
C GLU A 224 4.75 0.60 3.91
N VAL A 225 5.45 1.46 3.17
CA VAL A 225 5.01 2.82 2.86
C VAL A 225 3.77 2.80 1.97
N THR A 226 3.76 2.00 0.90
CA THR A 226 2.59 1.90 0.01
C THR A 226 1.38 1.35 0.75
N ALA A 227 1.56 0.31 1.58
CA ALA A 227 0.47 -0.22 2.40
C ALA A 227 -0.06 0.82 3.39
N ALA A 228 0.82 1.64 4.00
CA ALA A 228 0.41 2.74 4.87
C ALA A 228 -0.42 3.80 4.14
N VAL A 229 -0.02 4.21 2.93
CA VAL A 229 -0.78 5.16 2.09
C VAL A 229 -2.19 4.64 1.79
N VAL A 230 -2.33 3.34 1.49
CA VAL A 230 -3.64 2.73 1.25
C VAL A 230 -4.47 2.69 2.54
N VAL A 231 -3.88 2.30 3.68
CA VAL A 231 -4.57 2.31 4.98
C VAL A 231 -5.05 3.70 5.34
N LEU A 232 -4.23 4.73 5.14
CA LEU A 232 -4.60 6.13 5.41
C LEU A 232 -5.74 6.60 4.51
N ASN A 233 -5.74 6.23 3.23
CA ASN A 233 -6.87 6.53 2.35
C ASN A 233 -8.15 5.80 2.80
N LEU A 234 -8.07 4.56 3.31
CA LEU A 234 -9.22 3.88 3.90
C LEU A 234 -9.72 4.59 5.17
N LEU A 235 -8.84 5.07 6.04
CA LEU A 235 -9.22 5.86 7.22
C LEU A 235 -9.89 7.18 6.83
N HIS A 236 -9.38 7.84 5.80
CA HIS A 236 -9.98 9.05 5.24
C HIS A 236 -11.41 8.77 4.73
N GLU A 237 -11.65 7.65 4.03
CA GLU A 237 -13.01 7.26 3.60
C GLU A 237 -13.94 6.91 4.78
N LEU A 238 -13.40 6.46 5.91
CA LEU A 238 -14.18 6.27 7.15
C LEU A 238 -14.48 7.59 7.86
N GLY A 239 -13.92 8.71 7.38
CA GLY A 239 -14.03 10.04 7.95
C GLY A 239 -13.31 10.15 9.30
N VAL A 240 -12.19 9.45 9.44
CA VAL A 240 -11.27 9.63 10.56
C VAL A 240 -10.64 11.02 10.46
N PRO A 241 -10.62 11.82 11.56
CA PRO A 241 -10.02 13.15 11.54
C PRO A 241 -8.54 13.14 11.14
N GLU A 242 -8.11 14.17 10.43
CA GLU A 242 -6.72 14.31 9.97
C GLU A 242 -5.72 14.32 11.14
N GLU A 243 -6.04 15.05 12.22
CA GLU A 243 -5.25 15.08 13.46
C GLU A 243 -5.00 13.66 14.02
N ARG A 244 -6.02 12.80 13.94
CA ARG A 244 -5.89 11.42 14.40
C ARG A 244 -4.96 10.60 13.52
N MET A 245 -5.05 10.79 12.20
CA MET A 245 -4.14 10.14 11.25
C MET A 245 -2.70 10.64 11.43
N LEU A 246 -2.47 11.94 11.65
CA LEU A 246 -1.17 12.52 11.99
C LEU A 246 -0.58 11.94 13.29
N THR A 247 -1.44 11.73 14.29
CA THR A 247 -1.04 11.04 15.52
C THR A 247 -0.62 9.60 15.22
N ALA A 248 -1.39 8.86 14.41
CA ALA A 248 -1.10 7.47 14.10
C ALA A 248 0.22 7.25 13.32
N VAL A 249 0.63 8.21 12.51
CA VAL A 249 1.90 8.18 11.73
C VAL A 249 3.11 8.70 12.53
N THR A 250 2.90 9.25 13.73
CA THR A 250 3.98 9.76 14.60
C THR A 250 4.17 8.92 15.87
N ASP A 251 3.08 8.35 16.41
CA ASP A 251 3.07 7.51 17.60
C ASP A 251 3.80 6.17 17.41
N LYS A 252 3.84 5.31 18.43
CA LYS A 252 4.39 3.95 18.28
C LYS A 252 3.41 3.08 17.49
N GLY A 253 3.81 2.52 16.34
CA GLY A 253 2.93 1.61 15.61
C GLY A 253 3.38 1.33 14.19
N THR A 254 2.55 0.59 13.45
CA THR A 254 2.84 0.19 12.06
C THR A 254 2.92 1.41 11.12
N LEU A 255 2.01 2.38 11.26
CA LEU A 255 2.01 3.57 10.41
C LEU A 255 3.21 4.48 10.67
N SER A 256 3.62 4.66 11.93
CA SER A 256 4.86 5.39 12.24
C SER A 256 6.13 4.69 11.81
N GLN A 257 6.16 3.35 11.89
CA GLN A 257 7.27 2.58 11.31
C GLN A 257 7.33 2.77 9.79
N ALA A 258 6.19 2.81 9.09
CA ALA A 258 6.14 3.12 7.67
C ALA A 258 6.60 4.57 7.40
N ALA A 259 6.18 5.55 8.20
CA ALA A 259 6.64 6.93 8.07
C ALA A 259 8.17 7.06 8.30
N ARG A 260 8.73 6.28 9.23
CA ARG A 260 10.19 6.21 9.43
C ARG A 260 10.90 5.66 8.20
N LEU A 261 10.39 4.57 7.62
CA LEU A 261 10.93 4.02 6.36
C LEU A 261 10.81 5.03 5.21
N GLY A 262 9.71 5.78 5.15
CA GLY A 262 9.54 6.84 4.16
C GLY A 262 10.60 7.93 4.27
N ARG A 263 10.93 8.37 5.49
CA ARG A 263 12.03 9.30 5.72
C ARG A 263 13.40 8.71 5.42
N GLU A 264 13.60 7.43 5.70
CA GLU A 264 14.90 6.76 5.51
C GLU A 264 15.21 6.52 4.03
N TYR A 265 14.21 6.14 3.23
CA TYR A 265 14.42 5.71 1.83
C TYR A 265 13.87 6.68 0.79
N PHE A 266 12.92 7.56 1.15
CA PHE A 266 12.22 8.46 0.22
C PHE A 266 12.22 9.91 0.70
N ALA A 267 13.24 10.32 1.47
CA ALA A 267 13.48 11.74 1.76
C ALA A 267 14.16 12.43 0.58
N VAL A 268 14.02 13.75 0.52
CA VAL A 268 14.81 14.61 -0.36
C VAL A 268 16.28 14.42 0.04
N ASP A 269 17.17 14.26 -0.95
CA ASP A 269 18.61 14.25 -0.62
C ASP A 269 18.92 15.62 -0.02
N GLU A 270 19.48 15.66 1.19
CA GLU A 270 20.08 16.90 1.69
C GLU A 270 21.09 17.33 0.62
N ALA A 271 20.83 18.48 -0.01
CA ALA A 271 21.68 19.01 -1.05
C ALA A 271 23.12 19.00 -0.52
N GLU A 272 24.04 18.34 -1.25
CA GLU A 272 25.46 18.55 -1.03
C GLU A 272 25.70 20.07 -0.95
N PRO A 273 26.41 20.56 0.08
CA PRO A 273 26.68 21.99 0.18
C PRO A 273 27.35 22.43 -1.11
N GLN A 274 26.67 23.29 -1.87
CA GLN A 274 27.22 23.86 -3.08
C GLN A 274 28.56 24.49 -2.72
N ALA A 275 29.63 23.98 -3.33
CA ALA A 275 30.94 24.59 -3.22
C ALA A 275 30.82 26.08 -3.60
N PRO A 276 31.47 27.00 -2.89
CA PRO A 276 31.32 28.42 -3.13
C PRO A 276 31.70 28.73 -4.58
N GLU A 277 30.82 29.44 -5.29
CA GLU A 277 31.12 30.01 -6.61
C GLU A 277 32.44 30.79 -6.51
N GLU A 278 33.44 30.35 -7.28
CA GLU A 278 34.65 31.14 -7.51
C GLU A 278 34.23 32.45 -8.17
N THR A 279 34.27 33.54 -7.39
CA THR A 279 34.25 34.90 -7.92
C THR A 279 35.42 35.06 -8.90
N PRO A 280 35.20 35.60 -10.11
CA PRO A 280 36.30 35.83 -11.04
C PRO A 280 37.25 36.88 -10.44
N ASP A 281 38.50 36.47 -10.32
CA ASP A 281 39.61 37.30 -9.87
C ASP A 281 39.71 38.59 -10.70
N SER A 282 39.74 39.70 -9.98
CA SER A 282 39.87 41.03 -10.54
C SER A 282 41.35 41.43 -10.63
N ALA A 283 41.71 41.94 -11.82
CA ALA A 283 42.84 42.86 -12.10
C ALA A 283 44.22 42.18 -12.40
N PRO A 284 45.18 42.86 -13.08
CA PRO A 284 45.24 44.31 -13.29
C PRO A 284 45.57 44.81 -14.71
N ALA A 285 45.37 46.13 -14.84
CA ALA A 285 45.82 46.97 -15.93
C ALA A 285 47.31 46.79 -16.24
N SER A 286 47.64 46.64 -17.52
CA SER A 286 48.97 46.92 -18.03
C SER A 286 48.93 48.20 -18.89
N GLU A 287 49.50 49.22 -18.29
CA GLU A 287 50.02 50.41 -18.95
C GLU A 287 51.19 50.09 -19.88
N LEU A 288 51.31 50.92 -20.93
CA LEU A 288 52.52 51.42 -21.62
C LEU A 288 52.87 50.93 -23.04
N ARG A 289 52.77 51.92 -23.94
CA ARG A 289 53.57 52.27 -25.13
C ARG A 289 53.21 51.65 -26.48
#